data_AF-A0A971S1U5-F1
#
_entry.id   AF-A0A971S1U5-F1
#
_cell.length_a   1.000
_cell.length_b   1.000
_cell.length_c   1.000
_cell.angle_alpha   90.00
_cell.angle_beta   90.00
_cell.angle_gamma   90.00
#
_symmetry.space_group_name_H-M   'P 1'
#
loop_
_entity.id
_entity.type
_entity.pdbx_description
1 polymer ?
#
loop_
_entity_poly.entity_id
_entity_poly.type
_entity_poly.pdbx_seq_one_letter_code
_entity_poly.pdbx_strand_id
1 'polypeptide(L)'
;SFANSGLVPDYLDLHAYDNWRDLGTRYGFTRYSGTCLAVASKSEVLSGGQKPFSYGTLYTHFETIYYEVALLVFFHRATLVRFSKDAADCAELFREARAMQDSERKGRAFERARDLRGEFLLFHNKYWFTEITNQDQGIDMFNRWETALRNKQLFEEVKQELSELNEYIEREHAGNLDLLVGGLTVLAAAGLILTIWLSFLGANIPSIEEWFRLHDSAAAFLAKLFLAVCTFFTLGAIAALIPDFRSKFFGVIENFVRNLK
;
A
#
# COMPACT_ATOMS: atom_id res chain seq x y z
N SER A 1 7.14 0.87 39.97
CA SER A 1 8.56 1.08 39.63
C SER A 1 8.68 2.18 38.58
N PHE A 2 8.49 3.46 38.93
CA PHE A 2 8.89 4.64 38.13
C PHE A 2 8.66 5.89 39.01
N ALA A 3 9.57 6.16 39.94
CA ALA A 3 9.59 7.41 40.69
C ALA A 3 11.01 7.95 40.67
N ASN A 4 11.50 8.25 39.47
CA ASN A 4 12.70 9.04 39.28
C ASN A 4 12.26 10.51 39.33
N SER A 5 12.86 11.31 40.21
CA SER A 5 12.40 12.67 40.56
C SER A 5 12.41 13.66 39.39
N GLY A 6 13.16 13.39 38.32
CA GLY A 6 13.14 14.18 37.08
C GLY A 6 12.16 13.71 36.01
N LEU A 7 11.78 12.42 35.99
CA LEU A 7 10.86 11.87 34.98
C LEU A 7 9.41 12.25 35.25
N VAL A 8 9.05 12.46 36.51
CA VAL A 8 7.67 12.75 36.92
C VAL A 8 7.21 14.14 36.47
N PRO A 9 7.99 15.23 36.65
CA PRO A 9 7.62 16.55 36.16
C PRO A 9 7.45 16.61 34.64
N ASP A 10 8.43 16.11 33.88
CA ASP A 10 8.38 16.10 32.41
C ASP A 10 7.17 15.34 31.87
N TYR A 11 6.86 14.18 32.47
CA TYR A 11 5.69 13.39 32.11
C TYR A 11 4.39 14.13 32.44
N LEU A 12 4.32 14.82 33.58
CA LEU A 12 3.15 15.59 33.97
C LEU A 12 2.92 16.80 33.04
N ASP A 13 3.97 17.48 32.61
CA ASP A 13 3.82 18.65 31.72
C ASP A 13 3.24 18.27 30.35
N LEU A 14 3.60 17.07 29.86
CA LEU A 14 3.07 16.51 28.61
C LEU A 14 1.63 16.00 28.73
N HIS A 15 1.29 15.39 29.86
CA HIS A 15 0.05 14.60 30.00
C HIS A 15 -1.01 15.21 30.92
N ALA A 16 -0.66 16.20 31.73
CA ALA A 16 -1.60 16.91 32.59
C ALA A 16 -2.00 18.25 31.97
N TYR A 17 -3.24 18.68 32.21
CA TYR A 17 -3.67 20.04 31.92
C TYR A 17 -3.83 20.80 33.23
N ASP A 18 -3.17 21.95 33.27
CA ASP A 18 -2.87 22.67 34.50
C ASP A 18 -3.45 24.08 34.59
N ASN A 19 -4.18 24.54 33.57
CA ASN A 19 -4.74 25.90 33.58
C ASN A 19 -5.74 26.15 34.72
N TRP A 20 -6.30 25.09 35.31
CA TRP A 20 -7.25 25.17 36.43
C TRP A 20 -6.64 24.74 37.76
N ARG A 21 -5.32 24.54 37.82
CA ARG A 21 -4.61 24.03 39.00
C ARG A 21 -4.84 24.91 40.23
N ASP A 22 -4.85 26.23 40.04
CA ASP A 22 -5.06 27.21 41.12
C ASP A 22 -6.48 27.18 41.69
N LEU A 23 -7.44 26.66 40.92
CA LEU A 23 -8.82 26.43 41.37
C LEU A 23 -9.02 25.02 41.97
N GLY A 24 -7.97 24.23 42.11
CA GLY A 24 -8.04 22.88 42.66
C GLY A 24 -8.47 21.81 41.65
N THR A 25 -8.49 22.13 40.35
CA THR A 25 -8.84 21.17 39.29
C THR A 25 -7.65 20.83 38.40
N ARG A 26 -7.44 19.55 38.14
CA ARG A 26 -6.40 19.04 37.23
C ARG A 26 -6.95 17.93 36.34
N TYR A 27 -6.59 17.97 35.07
CA TYR A 27 -6.85 16.85 34.15
C TYR A 27 -5.57 16.09 33.88
N GLY A 28 -5.68 14.77 33.68
CA GLY A 28 -4.58 13.91 33.31
C GLY A 28 -5.00 12.93 32.22
N PHE A 29 -4.12 12.71 31.24
CA PHE A 29 -4.37 11.84 30.09
C PHE A 29 -3.30 10.76 30.00
N THR A 30 -3.73 9.51 29.87
CA THR A 30 -2.85 8.37 29.68
C THR A 30 -3.25 7.60 28.42
N ARG A 31 -2.47 6.58 28.09
CA ARG A 31 -2.79 5.62 27.01
C ARG A 31 -4.08 4.84 27.24
N TYR A 32 -4.62 4.84 28.45
CA TYR A 32 -5.72 3.97 28.85
C TYR A 32 -6.94 4.74 29.33
N SER A 33 -6.74 5.94 29.89
CA SER A 33 -7.81 6.71 30.51
C SER A 33 -7.49 8.20 30.55
N GLY A 34 -8.55 9.01 30.59
CA GLY A 34 -8.50 10.38 31.06
C GLY A 34 -8.98 10.42 32.52
N THR A 35 -8.46 11.35 33.32
CA THR A 35 -8.90 11.57 34.70
C THR A 35 -9.07 13.07 34.94
N CYS A 36 -10.13 13.44 35.64
CA CYS A 36 -10.33 14.77 36.18
C CYS A 36 -10.31 14.68 37.71
N LEU A 37 -9.39 15.40 38.33
CA LEU A 37 -9.40 15.63 39.77
C LEU A 37 -9.93 17.04 39.98
N ALA A 38 -11.15 17.17 40.50
CA ALA A 38 -11.77 18.45 40.84
C ALA A 38 -11.99 18.53 42.34
N VAL A 39 -11.23 19.39 43.02
CA VAL A 39 -11.40 19.67 44.45
C VAL A 39 -11.91 21.09 44.60
N ALA A 40 -13.06 21.25 45.25
CA ALA A 40 -13.62 22.56 45.51
C ALA A 40 -12.65 23.41 46.33
N SER A 41 -12.26 24.57 45.81
CA SER A 41 -11.42 25.50 46.54
C SER A 41 -12.17 26.05 47.76
N LYS A 42 -11.43 26.37 48.82
CA LYS A 42 -11.99 27.00 50.03
C LYS A 42 -12.78 28.28 49.69
N SER A 43 -12.38 29.02 48.66
CA SER A 43 -13.11 30.20 48.18
C SER A 43 -14.46 29.87 47.55
N GLU A 44 -14.58 28.74 46.85
CA GLU A 44 -15.83 28.31 46.21
C GLU A 44 -16.84 27.82 47.23
N VAL A 45 -16.37 27.07 48.24
CA VAL A 45 -17.21 26.52 49.32
C VAL A 45 -17.81 27.64 50.17
N LEU A 46 -17.07 28.73 50.38
CA LEU A 46 -17.53 29.89 51.16
C LEU A 46 -18.58 30.76 50.44
N SER A 47 -18.78 30.57 49.13
CA SER A 47 -19.75 31.31 48.31
C SER A 47 -21.21 30.87 48.50
N GLY A 48 -21.47 29.87 49.34
CA GLY A 48 -22.72 29.72 50.10
C GLY A 48 -24.03 29.37 49.37
N GLY A 49 -24.05 29.17 48.05
CA GLY A 49 -25.34 28.88 47.37
C GLY A 49 -25.31 28.24 45.98
N GLN A 50 -24.14 28.14 45.31
CA GLN A 50 -24.01 27.50 44.00
C GLN A 50 -23.04 26.32 44.07
N LYS A 51 -23.20 25.32 43.19
CA LYS A 51 -22.21 24.26 43.04
C LYS A 51 -20.84 24.91 42.77
N PRO A 52 -19.74 24.47 43.42
CA PRO A 52 -18.39 24.97 43.14
C PRO A 52 -18.12 24.91 41.64
N PHE A 53 -17.48 25.93 41.06
CA PHE A 53 -17.19 25.98 39.62
C PHE A 53 -16.34 24.78 39.17
N SER A 54 -15.42 24.33 40.03
CA SER A 54 -14.69 23.06 39.89
C SER A 54 -15.58 21.85 39.60
N TYR A 55 -16.65 21.61 40.37
CA TYR A 55 -17.53 20.46 40.18
C TYR A 55 -18.70 20.75 39.21
N GLY A 56 -19.30 21.94 39.31
CA GLY A 56 -20.50 22.32 38.57
C GLY A 56 -20.24 22.65 37.10
N THR A 57 -19.00 22.95 36.72
CA THR A 57 -18.63 23.29 35.34
C THR A 57 -17.48 22.41 34.85
N LEU A 58 -16.32 22.46 35.51
CA LEU A 58 -15.11 21.80 34.99
C LEU A 58 -15.22 20.26 34.98
N TYR A 59 -15.76 19.69 36.05
CA TYR A 59 -16.04 18.25 36.12
C TYR A 59 -17.18 17.86 35.17
N THR A 60 -18.25 18.65 35.08
CA THR A 60 -19.34 18.40 34.13
C THR A 60 -18.86 18.42 32.66
N HIS A 61 -17.98 19.35 32.28
CA HIS A 61 -17.35 19.36 30.95
C HIS A 61 -16.53 18.09 30.69
N PHE A 62 -15.89 17.54 31.73
CA PHE A 62 -15.15 16.29 31.63
C PHE A 62 -16.05 15.10 31.34
N GLU A 63 -17.17 14.99 32.05
CA GLU A 63 -18.13 13.90 31.87
C GLU A 63 -18.94 14.01 30.57
N THR A 64 -18.99 15.18 29.96
CA THR A 64 -19.79 15.44 28.75
C THR A 64 -18.89 15.68 27.53
N ILE A 65 -18.43 16.92 27.35
CA ILE A 65 -17.69 17.37 26.17
C ILE A 65 -16.38 16.59 26.01
N TYR A 66 -15.58 16.46 27.07
CA TYR A 66 -14.29 15.76 26.96
C TYR A 66 -14.43 14.24 26.92
N TYR A 67 -15.57 13.69 27.35
CA TYR A 67 -15.90 12.30 27.09
C TYR A 67 -16.12 12.04 25.59
N GLU A 68 -16.80 12.96 24.87
CA GLU A 68 -16.93 12.86 23.40
C GLU A 68 -15.56 12.97 22.70
N VAL A 69 -14.69 13.85 23.18
CA VAL A 69 -13.30 13.94 22.71
C VAL A 69 -12.58 12.61 22.93
N ALA A 70 -12.74 11.98 24.09
CA ALA A 70 -12.16 10.68 24.39
C ALA A 70 -12.57 9.63 23.35
N LEU A 71 -13.88 9.53 23.08
CA LEU A 71 -14.43 8.57 22.13
C LEU A 71 -13.85 8.75 20.73
N LEU A 72 -13.70 10.00 20.28
CA LEU A 72 -13.11 10.31 18.99
C LEU A 72 -11.64 9.86 18.90
N VAL A 73 -10.84 10.16 19.93
CA VAL A 73 -9.42 9.79 19.99
C VAL A 73 -9.25 8.26 20.06
N PHE A 74 -10.12 7.55 20.79
CA PHE A 74 -10.12 6.09 20.80
C PHE A 74 -10.60 5.49 19.48
N PHE A 75 -11.57 6.13 18.82
CA PHE A 75 -12.02 5.74 17.48
C PHE A 75 -10.88 5.86 16.46
N HIS A 76 -10.12 6.96 16.47
CA HIS A 76 -8.92 7.11 15.65
C HIS A 76 -7.95 5.94 15.88
N ARG A 77 -7.63 5.66 17.14
CA ARG A 77 -6.69 4.59 17.49
C ARG A 77 -7.17 3.22 17.04
N ALA A 78 -8.42 2.86 17.37
CA ALA A 78 -8.97 1.56 17.03
C ALA A 78 -9.00 1.33 15.51
N THR A 79 -9.36 2.37 14.76
CA THR A 79 -9.40 2.34 13.30
C THR A 79 -7.99 2.18 12.70
N LEU A 80 -6.99 2.88 13.23
CA LEU A 80 -5.59 2.73 12.81
C LEU A 80 -5.04 1.33 13.10
N VAL A 81 -5.30 0.80 14.30
CA VAL A 81 -4.90 -0.58 14.65
C VAL A 81 -5.55 -1.59 13.71
N ARG A 82 -6.82 -1.40 13.35
CA ARG A 82 -7.51 -2.22 12.36
C ARG A 82 -6.82 -2.15 11.00
N PHE A 83 -6.48 -0.95 10.52
CA PHE A 83 -5.80 -0.79 9.23
C PHE A 83 -4.42 -1.47 9.19
N SER A 84 -3.62 -1.37 10.26
CA SER A 84 -2.33 -2.09 10.36
C SER A 84 -2.53 -3.60 10.28
N LYS A 85 -3.50 -4.14 11.02
CA LYS A 85 -3.86 -5.56 10.95
C LYS A 85 -4.29 -5.98 9.54
N ASP A 86 -5.21 -5.24 8.95
CA ASP A 86 -5.73 -5.55 7.62
C ASP A 86 -4.62 -5.48 6.56
N ALA A 87 -3.65 -4.57 6.70
CA ALA A 87 -2.50 -4.48 5.82
C ALA A 87 -1.59 -5.71 5.95
N ALA A 88 -1.33 -6.17 7.18
CA ALA A 88 -0.58 -7.39 7.44
C ALA A 88 -1.29 -8.63 6.87
N ASP A 89 -2.60 -8.74 7.07
CA ASP A 89 -3.43 -9.83 6.53
C ASP A 89 -3.38 -9.84 4.99
N CYS A 90 -3.44 -8.67 4.34
CA CYS A 90 -3.27 -8.55 2.88
C CYS A 90 -1.89 -9.02 2.41
N ALA A 91 -0.83 -8.60 3.10
CA ALA A 91 0.54 -9.02 2.78
C ALA A 91 0.73 -10.54 2.91
N GLU A 92 0.13 -11.16 3.92
CA GLU A 92 0.14 -12.61 4.10
C GLU A 92 -0.59 -13.34 2.96
N LEU A 93 -1.80 -12.89 2.61
CA LEU A 93 -2.56 -13.45 1.49
C LEU A 93 -1.77 -13.40 0.18
N PHE A 94 -1.06 -12.30 -0.07
CA PHE A 94 -0.19 -12.16 -1.23
C PHE A 94 0.99 -13.13 -1.21
N ARG A 95 1.65 -13.28 -0.06
CA ARG A 95 2.77 -14.22 0.11
C ARG A 95 2.33 -15.65 -0.15
N GLU A 96 1.17 -16.05 0.37
CA GLU A 96 0.59 -17.38 0.19
C GLU A 96 0.19 -17.65 -1.27
N ALA A 97 -0.47 -16.67 -1.92
CA ALA A 97 -0.83 -16.78 -3.33
C ALA A 97 0.40 -17.01 -4.23
N ARG A 98 1.51 -16.32 -3.91
CA ARG A 98 2.79 -16.51 -4.62
C ARG A 98 3.37 -17.90 -4.38
N ALA A 99 3.37 -18.39 -3.14
CA ALA A 99 3.89 -19.71 -2.79
C ALA A 99 3.15 -20.84 -3.50
N MET A 100 1.82 -20.71 -3.64
CA MET A 100 0.97 -21.68 -4.33
C MET A 100 0.88 -21.49 -5.85
N GLN A 101 1.44 -20.41 -6.40
CA GLN A 101 1.28 -20.02 -7.81
C GLN A 101 -0.20 -19.88 -8.23
N ASP A 102 -1.06 -19.46 -7.29
CA ASP A 102 -2.50 -19.31 -7.48
C ASP A 102 -2.82 -17.89 -7.98
N SER A 103 -3.16 -17.79 -9.27
CA SER A 103 -3.48 -16.52 -9.93
C SER A 103 -4.79 -15.90 -9.44
N GLU A 104 -5.77 -16.72 -9.06
CA GLU A 104 -7.06 -16.23 -8.58
C GLU A 104 -6.91 -15.61 -7.19
N ARG A 105 -6.21 -16.31 -6.28
CA ARG A 105 -5.91 -15.80 -4.94
C ARG A 105 -5.07 -14.53 -4.99
N LYS A 106 -4.12 -14.44 -5.93
CA LYS A 106 -3.33 -13.22 -6.17
C LYS A 106 -4.23 -12.05 -6.61
N GLY A 107 -5.19 -12.30 -7.50
CA GLY A 107 -6.18 -11.30 -7.91
C GLY A 107 -7.05 -10.81 -6.75
N ARG A 108 -7.53 -11.73 -5.89
CA ARG A 108 -8.30 -11.35 -4.68
C ARG A 108 -7.47 -10.54 -3.69
N ALA A 109 -6.20 -10.89 -3.49
CA ALA A 109 -5.31 -10.13 -2.62
C ALA A 109 -5.10 -8.70 -3.16
N PHE A 110 -4.97 -8.54 -4.48
CA PHE A 110 -4.86 -7.23 -5.14
C PHE A 110 -6.09 -6.36 -4.92
N GLU A 111 -7.27 -6.91 -5.18
CA GLU A 111 -8.51 -6.20 -4.97
C GLU A 111 -8.66 -5.78 -3.50
N ARG A 112 -8.37 -6.68 -2.55
CA ARG A 112 -8.44 -6.37 -1.12
C ARG A 112 -7.48 -5.24 -0.71
N ALA A 113 -6.24 -5.25 -1.21
CA ALA A 113 -5.28 -4.19 -0.91
C ALA A 113 -5.70 -2.84 -1.49
N ARG A 114 -6.26 -2.81 -2.70
CA ARG A 114 -6.81 -1.60 -3.33
C ARG A 114 -7.98 -1.05 -2.52
N ASP A 115 -8.89 -1.91 -2.09
CA ASP A 115 -10.05 -1.52 -1.29
C ASP A 115 -9.61 -0.97 0.07
N LEU A 116 -8.66 -1.63 0.73
CA LEU A 116 -8.07 -1.17 1.98
C LEU A 116 -7.45 0.23 1.85
N ARG A 117 -6.72 0.47 0.76
CA ARG A 117 -6.13 1.78 0.47
C ARG A 117 -7.19 2.87 0.27
N GLY A 118 -8.30 2.51 -0.39
CA GLY A 118 -9.46 3.38 -0.57
C GLY A 118 -10.16 3.70 0.75
N GLU A 119 -10.39 2.71 1.59
CA GLU A 119 -10.94 2.88 2.94
C GLU A 119 -10.07 3.79 3.81
N PHE A 120 -8.75 3.61 3.77
CA PHE A 120 -7.81 4.46 4.50
C PHE A 120 -7.83 5.91 4.00
N LEU A 121 -7.91 6.12 2.68
CA LEU A 121 -8.01 7.46 2.10
C LEU A 121 -9.30 8.17 2.52
N LEU A 122 -10.43 7.45 2.52
CA LEU A 122 -11.70 7.96 3.02
C LEU A 122 -11.61 8.31 4.50
N PHE A 123 -10.98 7.45 5.31
CA PHE A 123 -10.75 7.72 6.72
C PHE A 123 -9.92 8.99 6.94
N HIS A 124 -8.79 9.10 6.24
CA HIS A 124 -7.92 10.27 6.32
C HIS A 124 -8.67 11.56 5.97
N ASN A 125 -9.41 11.56 4.87
CA ASN A 125 -10.07 12.78 4.39
C ASN A 125 -11.30 13.17 5.22
N LYS A 126 -12.00 12.20 5.82
CA LYS A 126 -13.31 12.43 6.46
C LYS A 126 -13.25 12.47 7.98
N TYR A 127 -12.36 11.70 8.59
CA TYR A 127 -12.35 11.48 10.03
C TYR A 127 -11.05 11.88 10.71
N TRP A 128 -9.97 12.11 9.97
CA TRP A 128 -8.69 12.53 10.56
C TRP A 128 -8.61 14.06 10.67
N PHE A 129 -9.07 14.61 11.79
CA PHE A 129 -9.11 16.05 12.03
C PHE A 129 -7.85 16.56 12.73
N THR A 130 -7.34 17.72 12.30
CA THR A 130 -6.28 18.45 13.03
C THR A 130 -6.85 19.13 14.27
N GLU A 131 -8.04 19.73 14.14
CA GLU A 131 -8.76 20.43 15.20
C GLU A 131 -10.22 20.00 15.17
N ILE A 132 -10.77 19.71 16.35
CA ILE A 132 -12.14 19.18 16.50
C ILE A 132 -13.12 20.23 17.02
N THR A 133 -12.62 21.38 17.48
CA THR A 133 -13.39 22.50 18.02
C THR A 133 -12.58 23.78 17.91
N ASN A 134 -13.26 24.94 17.88
CA ASN A 134 -12.63 26.26 17.92
C ASN A 134 -12.32 26.74 19.36
N GLN A 135 -12.66 25.94 20.37
CA GLN A 135 -12.39 26.28 21.76
C GLN A 135 -10.97 25.87 22.15
N ASP A 136 -10.13 26.84 22.54
CA ASP A 136 -8.73 26.61 22.93
C ASP A 136 -8.54 25.46 23.93
N GLN A 137 -9.36 25.40 24.97
CA GLN A 137 -9.29 24.31 25.96
C GLN A 137 -9.60 22.95 25.34
N GLY A 138 -10.58 22.86 24.44
CA GLY A 138 -10.92 21.61 23.78
C GLY A 138 -9.82 21.15 22.82
N ILE A 139 -9.18 22.07 22.10
CA ILE A 139 -8.00 21.80 21.27
C ILE A 139 -6.86 21.24 22.12
N ASP A 140 -6.57 21.85 23.27
CA ASP A 140 -5.48 21.38 24.13
C ASP A 140 -5.79 20.01 24.76
N MET A 141 -7.05 19.77 25.17
CA MET A 141 -7.46 18.44 25.70
C MET A 141 -7.28 17.35 24.63
N PHE A 142 -7.74 17.61 23.41
CA PHE A 142 -7.60 16.68 22.28
C PHE A 142 -6.14 16.38 21.98
N ASN A 143 -5.30 17.41 21.85
CA ASN A 143 -3.89 17.26 21.53
C ASN A 143 -3.11 16.47 22.60
N ARG A 144 -3.38 16.72 23.88
CA ARG A 144 -2.75 15.98 24.99
C ARG A 144 -3.14 14.52 24.98
N TRP A 145 -4.41 14.21 24.70
CA TRP A 145 -4.87 12.82 24.63
C TRP A 145 -4.32 12.07 23.41
N GLU A 146 -4.34 12.70 22.23
CA GLU A 146 -3.71 12.19 21.01
C GLU A 146 -2.22 11.90 21.22
N THR A 147 -1.52 12.81 21.92
CA THR A 147 -0.10 12.64 22.29
C THR A 147 0.09 11.48 23.26
N ALA A 148 -0.75 11.36 24.29
CA ALA A 148 -0.71 10.25 25.23
C ALA A 148 -0.84 8.89 24.53
N LEU A 149 -1.74 8.79 23.55
CA LEU A 149 -1.97 7.58 22.76
C LEU A 149 -0.96 7.39 21.62
N ARG A 150 -0.22 8.43 21.23
CA ARG A 150 0.72 8.43 20.08
C ARG A 150 0.01 8.12 18.76
N ASN A 151 -1.22 8.59 18.61
CA ASN A 151 -2.04 8.32 17.43
C ASN A 151 -1.43 8.89 16.14
N LYS A 152 -0.83 10.09 16.19
CA LYS A 152 -0.12 10.68 15.04
C LYS A 152 1.04 9.82 14.54
N GLN A 153 1.78 9.18 15.45
CA GLN A 153 2.85 8.26 15.08
C GLN A 153 2.29 7.00 14.43
N LEU A 154 1.28 6.38 15.06
CA LEU A 154 0.64 5.19 14.51
C LEU A 154 0.02 5.48 13.13
N PHE A 155 -0.50 6.68 12.90
CA PHE A 155 -1.01 7.10 11.61
C PHE A 155 0.07 7.07 10.53
N GLU A 156 1.25 7.63 10.77
CA GLU A 156 2.34 7.61 9.80
C GLU A 156 2.90 6.19 9.59
N GLU A 157 2.98 5.36 10.64
CA GLU A 157 3.35 3.95 10.54
C GLU A 157 2.39 3.19 9.61
N VAL A 158 1.08 3.28 9.84
CA VAL A 158 0.06 2.64 8.99
C VAL A 158 0.09 3.15 7.56
N LYS A 159 0.26 4.47 7.37
CA LYS A 159 0.36 5.07 6.04
C LYS A 159 1.58 4.55 5.28
N GLN A 160 2.71 4.39 5.96
CA GLN A 160 3.92 3.79 5.38
C GLN A 160 3.68 2.31 5.03
N GLU A 161 3.13 1.51 5.95
CA GLU A 161 2.80 0.09 5.72
C GLU A 161 1.91 -0.09 4.47
N LEU A 162 0.87 0.74 4.33
CA LEU A 162 -0.04 0.69 3.17
C LEU A 162 0.65 1.14 1.88
N SER A 163 1.58 2.10 1.94
CA SER A 163 2.36 2.53 0.77
C SER A 163 3.29 1.41 0.30
N GLU A 164 4.01 0.78 1.24
CA GLU A 164 4.92 -0.33 0.96
C GLU A 164 4.16 -1.54 0.41
N LEU A 165 2.98 -1.86 0.96
CA LEU A 165 2.10 -2.90 0.43
C LEU A 165 1.71 -2.60 -1.02
N ASN A 166 1.27 -1.38 -1.32
CA ASN A 166 0.87 -1.00 -2.68
C ASN A 166 2.04 -1.06 -3.67
N GLU A 167 3.21 -0.53 -3.29
CA GLU A 167 4.42 -0.61 -4.13
C GLU A 167 4.84 -2.05 -4.40
N TYR A 168 4.80 -2.91 -3.39
CA TYR A 168 5.13 -4.33 -3.54
C TYR A 168 4.21 -4.99 -4.58
N ILE A 169 2.91 -4.69 -4.51
CA ILE A 169 1.90 -5.23 -5.40
C ILE A 169 2.07 -4.71 -6.83
N GLU A 170 2.32 -3.40 -7.00
CA GLU A 170 2.52 -2.78 -8.32
C GLU A 170 3.75 -3.34 -9.04
N ARG A 171 4.87 -3.53 -8.33
CA ARG A 171 6.10 -4.12 -8.89
C ARG A 171 5.85 -5.53 -9.42
N GLU A 172 5.05 -6.31 -8.70
CA GLU A 172 4.70 -7.66 -9.08
C GLU A 172 3.76 -7.69 -10.32
N HIS A 173 2.86 -6.71 -10.46
CA HIS A 173 2.04 -6.54 -11.66
C HIS A 173 2.83 -6.06 -12.87
N ALA A 174 3.73 -5.10 -12.69
CA ALA A 174 4.60 -4.59 -13.75
C ALA A 174 5.48 -5.70 -14.33
N GLY A 175 6.09 -6.53 -13.48
CA GLY A 175 6.90 -7.67 -13.94
C GLY A 175 6.11 -8.67 -14.79
N ASN A 176 4.82 -8.88 -14.48
CA ASN A 176 3.95 -9.74 -15.28
C ASN A 176 3.60 -9.11 -16.64
N LEU A 177 3.36 -7.78 -16.69
CA LEU A 177 3.08 -7.06 -17.93
C LEU A 177 4.30 -7.03 -18.86
N ASP A 178 5.50 -6.82 -18.31
CA ASP A 178 6.75 -6.84 -19.09
C ASP A 178 6.99 -8.19 -19.77
N LEU A 179 6.66 -9.29 -19.09
CA LEU A 179 6.73 -10.64 -19.67
C LEU A 179 5.72 -10.82 -20.82
N LEU A 180 4.51 -10.31 -20.67
CA LEU A 180 3.47 -10.39 -21.72
C LEU A 180 3.84 -9.54 -22.94
N VAL A 181 4.28 -8.30 -22.72
CA VAL A 181 4.72 -7.39 -23.78
C VAL A 181 5.94 -7.98 -24.50
N GLY A 182 6.93 -8.49 -23.77
CA GLY A 182 8.08 -9.16 -24.35
C GLY A 182 7.69 -10.36 -25.22
N GLY A 183 6.76 -11.19 -24.77
CA GLY A 183 6.20 -12.28 -25.57
C GLY A 183 5.52 -11.80 -26.85
N LEU A 184 4.71 -10.74 -26.77
CA LEU A 184 4.07 -10.13 -27.93
C LEU A 184 5.08 -9.56 -28.92
N THR A 185 6.14 -8.90 -28.44
CA THR A 185 7.22 -8.38 -29.29
C THR A 185 7.96 -9.50 -30.02
N VAL A 186 8.22 -10.62 -29.35
CA VAL A 186 8.83 -11.81 -29.96
C VAL A 186 7.93 -12.39 -31.05
N LEU A 187 6.62 -12.54 -30.76
CA LEU A 187 5.65 -13.01 -31.75
C LEU A 187 5.54 -12.07 -32.96
N ALA A 188 5.50 -10.76 -32.72
CA ALA A 188 5.47 -9.76 -33.79
C ALA A 188 6.73 -9.82 -34.66
N ALA A 189 7.92 -9.93 -34.05
CA ALA A 189 9.18 -10.06 -34.77
C ALA A 189 9.22 -11.34 -35.62
N ALA A 190 8.77 -12.48 -35.07
CA ALA A 190 8.66 -13.73 -35.80
C ALA A 190 7.66 -13.62 -36.97
N GLY A 191 6.52 -12.96 -36.75
CA GLY A 191 5.52 -12.67 -37.78
C GLY A 191 6.06 -11.81 -38.91
N LEU A 192 6.82 -10.76 -38.61
CA LEU A 192 7.47 -9.91 -39.62
C LEU A 192 8.44 -10.71 -40.50
N ILE A 193 9.25 -11.57 -39.88
CA ILE A 193 10.15 -12.46 -40.61
C ILE A 193 9.35 -13.41 -41.50
N LEU A 194 8.30 -14.05 -40.98
CA LEU A 194 7.42 -14.93 -41.75
C LEU A 194 6.76 -14.20 -42.93
N THR A 195 6.34 -12.94 -42.76
CA THR A 195 5.79 -12.16 -43.87
C THR A 195 6.83 -11.86 -44.94
N ILE A 196 8.10 -11.60 -44.58
CA ILE A 196 9.19 -11.44 -45.56
C ILE A 196 9.36 -12.75 -46.37
N TRP A 197 9.32 -13.90 -45.69
CA TRP A 197 9.37 -15.22 -46.34
C TRP A 197 8.19 -15.48 -47.26
N LEU A 198 6.96 -15.22 -46.81
CA LEU A 198 5.74 -15.38 -47.59
C LEU A 198 5.70 -14.41 -48.78
N SER A 199 6.20 -13.18 -48.63
CA SER A 199 6.35 -12.23 -49.74
C SER A 199 7.32 -12.75 -50.80
N PHE A 200 8.42 -13.41 -50.41
CA PHE A 200 9.35 -14.02 -51.36
C PHE A 200 8.75 -15.25 -52.07
N LEU A 201 8.02 -16.10 -51.35
CA LEU A 201 7.36 -17.29 -51.93
C LEU A 201 6.12 -16.94 -52.78
N GLY A 202 5.40 -15.88 -52.42
CA GLY A 202 4.20 -15.42 -53.11
C GLY A 202 4.47 -14.52 -54.32
N ALA A 203 5.63 -13.84 -54.35
CA ALA A 203 6.06 -13.06 -55.50
C ALA A 203 6.62 -13.99 -56.60
N ASN A 204 5.71 -14.50 -57.43
CA ASN A 204 5.94 -15.34 -58.61
C ASN A 204 6.50 -16.74 -58.32
N ILE A 205 5.60 -17.73 -58.15
CA ILE A 205 5.96 -19.14 -58.31
C ILE A 205 6.25 -19.37 -59.80
N PRO A 206 7.51 -19.56 -60.23
CA PRO A 206 7.80 -19.91 -61.61
C PRO A 206 7.21 -21.29 -61.91
N SER A 207 6.87 -21.54 -63.16
CA SER A 207 6.49 -22.90 -63.58
C SER A 207 7.61 -23.90 -63.24
N ILE A 208 7.26 -25.16 -62.94
CA ILE A 208 8.24 -26.22 -62.56
C ILE A 208 9.39 -26.33 -63.61
N GLU A 209 9.11 -26.04 -64.88
CA GLU A 209 10.09 -25.98 -65.98
C GLU A 209 11.13 -24.86 -65.86
N GLU A 210 10.74 -23.66 -65.41
CA GLU A 210 11.68 -22.55 -65.18
C GLU A 210 12.54 -22.77 -63.94
N TRP A 211 11.98 -23.47 -62.94
CA TRP A 211 12.66 -23.83 -61.70
C TRP A 211 13.86 -24.78 -61.94
N PHE A 212 13.69 -25.76 -62.84
CA PHE A 212 14.80 -26.65 -63.24
C PHE A 212 15.86 -25.94 -64.09
N ARG A 213 15.47 -24.97 -64.94
CA ARG A 213 16.42 -24.18 -65.76
C ARG A 213 17.25 -23.19 -64.96
N LEU A 214 16.68 -22.58 -63.91
CA LEU A 214 17.42 -21.66 -63.03
C LEU A 214 18.40 -22.39 -62.12
N HIS A 215 18.16 -23.66 -61.78
CA HIS A 215 18.96 -24.46 -60.84
C HIS A 215 20.46 -24.49 -61.18
N ASP A 216 20.82 -24.44 -62.47
CA ASP A 216 22.19 -24.48 -62.97
C ASP A 216 22.84 -23.09 -63.18
N SER A 217 22.13 -22.00 -62.86
CA SER A 217 22.64 -20.64 -63.04
C SER A 217 23.23 -20.04 -61.75
N ALA A 218 24.24 -19.18 -61.88
CA ALA A 218 24.85 -18.46 -60.75
C ALA A 218 23.82 -17.68 -59.90
N ALA A 219 22.69 -17.27 -60.50
CA ALA A 219 21.58 -16.63 -59.81
C ALA A 219 20.87 -17.54 -58.79
N ALA A 220 20.72 -18.83 -59.08
CA ALA A 220 20.13 -19.78 -58.12
C ALA A 220 21.09 -20.09 -56.95
N PHE A 221 22.40 -20.05 -57.18
CA PHE A 221 23.39 -20.15 -56.10
C PHE A 221 23.33 -18.92 -55.19
N LEU A 222 23.25 -17.71 -55.76
CA LEU A 222 23.09 -16.47 -54.99
C LEU A 222 21.76 -16.44 -54.22
N ALA A 223 20.67 -16.95 -54.80
CA ALA A 223 19.39 -17.05 -54.11
C ALA A 223 19.44 -18.04 -52.94
N LYS A 224 20.04 -19.23 -53.10
CA LYS A 224 20.24 -20.20 -52.00
C LYS A 224 21.18 -19.66 -50.92
N LEU A 225 22.24 -18.94 -51.31
CA LEU A 225 23.16 -18.29 -50.37
C LEU A 225 22.44 -17.18 -49.60
N PHE A 226 21.65 -16.35 -50.28
CA PHE A 226 20.80 -15.34 -49.63
C PHE A 226 19.82 -16.00 -48.66
N LEU A 227 19.18 -17.11 -49.05
CA LEU A 227 18.28 -17.88 -48.20
C LEU A 227 18.98 -18.47 -46.97
N ALA A 228 20.19 -18.99 -47.15
CA ALA A 228 21.03 -19.55 -46.07
C ALA A 228 21.54 -18.45 -45.12
N VAL A 229 21.89 -17.28 -45.65
CA VAL A 229 22.29 -16.11 -44.86
C VAL A 229 21.09 -15.57 -44.10
N CYS A 230 19.93 -15.44 -44.73
CA CYS A 230 18.70 -15.05 -44.05
C CYS A 230 18.31 -16.04 -42.95
N THR A 231 18.34 -17.36 -43.21
CA THR A 231 18.07 -18.37 -42.17
C THR A 231 19.09 -18.33 -41.03
N PHE A 232 20.38 -18.15 -41.34
CA PHE A 232 21.43 -17.98 -40.33
C PHE A 232 21.22 -16.71 -39.49
N PHE A 233 20.88 -15.58 -40.10
CA PHE A 233 20.54 -14.34 -39.38
C PHE A 233 19.26 -14.48 -38.56
N THR A 234 18.26 -15.22 -39.03
CA THR A 234 17.05 -15.49 -38.23
C THR A 234 17.36 -16.36 -37.01
N LEU A 235 18.17 -17.41 -37.17
CA LEU A 235 18.62 -18.25 -36.06
C LEU A 235 19.52 -17.46 -35.08
N GLY A 236 20.37 -16.58 -35.60
CA GLY A 236 21.23 -15.70 -34.82
C GLY A 236 20.45 -14.63 -34.04
N ALA A 237 19.44 -14.01 -34.64
CA ALA A 237 18.58 -13.04 -33.98
C ALA A 237 17.71 -13.71 -32.90
N ILE A 238 17.14 -14.89 -33.21
CA ILE A 238 16.44 -15.72 -32.24
C ILE A 238 17.39 -16.08 -31.09
N ALA A 239 18.62 -16.53 -31.36
CA ALA A 239 19.59 -16.88 -30.32
C ALA A 239 20.08 -15.68 -29.50
N ALA A 240 20.29 -14.51 -30.12
CA ALA A 240 20.76 -13.29 -29.45
C ALA A 240 19.70 -12.65 -28.54
N LEU A 241 18.42 -12.86 -28.83
CA LEU A 241 17.30 -12.47 -27.97
C LEU A 241 17.06 -13.46 -26.80
N ILE A 242 17.80 -14.57 -26.75
CA ILE A 242 17.62 -15.66 -25.78
C ILE A 242 18.87 -15.86 -24.90
N PRO A 243 19.15 -14.92 -23.97
CA PRO A 243 19.72 -15.32 -22.68
C PRO A 243 18.65 -15.42 -21.58
N ASP A 244 17.73 -14.45 -21.51
CA ASP A 244 16.73 -14.35 -20.44
C ASP A 244 15.36 -14.94 -20.80
N PHE A 245 15.04 -15.08 -22.09
CA PHE A 245 13.72 -15.56 -22.51
C PHE A 245 13.56 -17.08 -22.34
N ARG A 246 14.61 -17.89 -22.54
CA ARG A 246 14.48 -19.36 -22.45
C ARG A 246 14.11 -19.83 -21.05
N SER A 247 14.76 -19.31 -20.03
CA SER A 247 14.51 -19.70 -18.64
C SER A 247 13.13 -19.25 -18.16
N LYS A 248 12.71 -18.03 -18.52
CA LYS A 248 11.41 -17.47 -18.12
C LYS A 248 10.24 -18.02 -18.94
N PHE A 249 10.40 -18.21 -20.25
CA PHE A 249 9.35 -18.74 -21.14
C PHE A 249 9.10 -20.23 -20.90
N PHE A 250 10.14 -21.06 -20.75
CA PHE A 250 9.94 -22.45 -20.34
C PHE A 250 9.31 -22.52 -18.95
N GLY A 251 9.67 -21.64 -18.00
CA GLY A 251 9.01 -21.57 -16.69
C GLY A 251 7.53 -21.16 -16.75
N VAL A 252 7.17 -20.22 -17.64
CA VAL A 252 5.77 -19.82 -17.86
C VAL A 252 4.98 -20.92 -18.57
N ILE A 253 5.54 -21.58 -19.59
CA ILE A 253 4.91 -22.73 -20.24
C ILE A 253 4.76 -23.90 -19.27
N GLU A 254 5.78 -24.18 -18.46
CA GLU A 254 5.73 -25.25 -17.47
C GLU A 254 4.66 -24.97 -16.40
N ASN A 255 4.54 -23.73 -15.92
CA ASN A 255 3.44 -23.31 -15.03
C ASN A 255 2.06 -23.35 -15.72
N PHE A 256 1.97 -22.95 -16.98
CA PHE A 256 0.71 -22.98 -17.76
C PHE A 256 0.25 -24.42 -18.02
N VAL A 257 1.18 -25.32 -18.38
CA VAL A 257 0.92 -26.76 -18.55
C VAL A 257 0.60 -27.43 -17.22
N ARG A 258 1.19 -26.99 -16.10
CA ARG A 258 0.88 -27.51 -14.76
C ARG A 258 -0.50 -27.06 -14.25
N ASN A 259 -0.97 -25.89 -14.66
CA ASN A 259 -2.33 -25.38 -14.33
C ASN A 259 -3.44 -25.92 -15.25
N LEU A 260 -3.07 -26.62 -16.34
CA LEU A 260 -4.01 -27.31 -17.25
C LEU A 260 -4.21 -28.79 -16.91
N LYS A 261 -3.51 -29.31 -15.91
CA LYS A 261 -3.71 -30.66 -15.31
C LYS A 261 -4.39 -30.53 -13.96
#